data_AF-A0A6L5Z6W4-F1
#
_entry.id   AF-A0A6L5Z6W4-F1
#
_cell.length_a   1.000
_cell.length_b   1.000
_cell.length_c   1.000
_cell.angle_alpha   90.00
_cell.angle_beta   90.00
_cell.angle_gamma   90.00
#
_symmetry.space_group_name_H-M   'P 1'
#
loop_
_entity.id
_entity.type
_entity.pdbx_description
1 polymer ?
#
loop_
_entity_poly.entity_id
_entity_poly.type
_entity_poly.pdbx_seq_one_letter_code
_entity_poly.pdbx_strand_id
1 'polypeptide(L)'
;MPFPENTPTPDDLPSLSPAEIAALPVELLAILQCEIDARLKRDKAAKARFDSGLAVRYADRAAEARQTAGKDTGTVRFDDGDFTVVADLPKRVDWDQERLVEMVERIRAARDDPAQYVDVSIKVPERKYAAWPDAIRAGFEPARTVRPGTLKIEIVPQGGDQ
;
A
#
# COMPACT_ATOMS: atom_id res chain seq x y z
N MET A 1 -22.14 28.34 -13.94
CA MET A 1 -23.47 28.30 -13.30
C MET A 1 -23.23 27.83 -11.87
N PRO A 2 -23.62 28.58 -10.82
CA PRO A 2 -23.59 28.03 -9.47
C PRO A 2 -24.64 26.91 -9.41
N PHE A 3 -24.21 25.69 -9.09
CA PHE A 3 -25.14 24.58 -8.90
C PHE A 3 -26.06 24.87 -7.70
N PRO A 4 -27.34 24.47 -7.73
CA PRO A 4 -28.29 24.78 -6.67
C PRO A 4 -27.85 24.18 -5.32
N GLU A 5 -28.31 24.76 -4.21
CA GLU A 5 -27.99 24.41 -2.81
C GLU A 5 -28.24 22.93 -2.39
N ASN A 6 -28.74 22.08 -3.29
CA ASN A 6 -29.00 20.65 -3.09
C ASN A 6 -28.05 19.73 -3.87
N THR A 7 -26.83 20.18 -4.16
CA THR A 7 -25.84 19.37 -4.88
C THR A 7 -25.10 18.48 -3.88
N PRO A 8 -25.14 17.14 -4.00
CA PRO A 8 -24.48 16.25 -3.07
C PRO A 8 -22.98 16.52 -3.04
N THR A 9 -22.42 16.46 -1.83
CA THR A 9 -21.00 16.63 -1.52
C THR A 9 -20.35 15.26 -1.26
N PRO A 10 -19.01 15.17 -1.15
CA PRO A 10 -18.35 13.92 -0.77
C PRO A 10 -18.85 13.33 0.56
N ASP A 11 -19.33 14.17 1.48
CA ASP A 11 -19.81 13.75 2.81
C ASP A 11 -21.21 13.11 2.73
N ASP A 12 -21.97 13.39 1.67
CA ASP A 12 -23.30 12.80 1.43
C ASP A 12 -23.22 11.42 0.74
N LEU A 13 -22.12 11.12 0.04
CA LEU A 13 -21.94 9.89 -0.74
C LEU A 13 -22.17 8.58 0.04
N PRO A 14 -21.76 8.43 1.32
CA PRO A 14 -22.03 7.21 2.07
C PRO A 14 -23.52 6.89 2.26
N SER A 15 -24.39 7.90 2.12
CA SER A 15 -25.84 7.75 2.21
C SER A 15 -26.53 7.44 0.87
N LEU A 16 -25.82 7.63 -0.25
CA LEU A 16 -26.34 7.37 -1.60
C LEU A 16 -26.06 5.93 -2.01
N SER A 17 -27.02 5.29 -2.66
CA SER A 17 -26.82 3.99 -3.31
C SER A 17 -25.98 4.13 -4.58
N PRO A 18 -25.35 3.04 -5.06
CA PRO A 18 -24.62 3.06 -6.33
C PRO A 18 -25.47 3.49 -7.52
N ALA A 19 -26.77 3.19 -7.51
CA ALA A 19 -27.70 3.59 -8.57
C ALA A 19 -27.98 5.09 -8.56
N GLU A 20 -28.11 5.70 -7.36
CA GLU A 20 -28.26 7.15 -7.20
C GLU A 20 -27.00 7.90 -7.64
N ILE A 21 -25.81 7.39 -7.27
CA ILE A 21 -24.53 7.95 -7.72
C ILE A 21 -24.44 7.84 -9.25
N ALA A 22 -24.77 6.69 -9.84
CA ALA A 22 -24.73 6.50 -11.29
C ALA A 22 -25.71 7.40 -12.07
N ALA A 23 -26.76 7.89 -11.42
CA ALA A 23 -27.73 8.81 -12.01
C ALA A 23 -27.31 10.28 -11.94
N LEU A 24 -26.23 10.62 -11.22
CA LEU A 24 -25.72 12.00 -11.15
C LEU A 24 -25.15 12.44 -12.50
N PRO A 25 -25.26 13.75 -12.85
CA PRO A 25 -24.59 14.31 -14.03
C PRO A 25 -23.08 14.06 -14.01
N VAL A 26 -22.49 13.81 -15.19
CA VAL A 26 -21.06 13.46 -15.31
C VAL A 26 -20.14 14.58 -14.81
N GLU A 27 -20.54 15.84 -14.96
CA GLU A 27 -19.81 17.00 -14.44
C GLU A 27 -19.76 16.99 -12.91
N LEU A 28 -20.86 16.60 -12.27
CA LEU A 28 -20.92 16.46 -10.82
C LEU A 28 -20.10 15.26 -10.35
N LEU A 29 -20.17 14.14 -11.05
CA LEU A 29 -19.32 12.97 -10.78
C LEU A 29 -17.83 13.32 -10.88
N ALA A 30 -17.43 14.13 -11.87
CA ALA A 30 -16.06 14.60 -12.02
C ALA A 30 -15.61 15.49 -10.84
N ILE A 31 -16.47 16.43 -10.43
CA ILE A 31 -16.21 17.30 -9.26
C ILE A 31 -16.05 16.46 -8.00
N LEU A 32 -17.00 15.54 -7.74
CA LEU A 32 -16.97 14.65 -6.59
C LEU A 32 -15.72 13.77 -6.57
N GLN A 33 -15.36 13.15 -7.69
CA GLN A 33 -14.14 12.33 -7.79
C GLN A 33 -12.89 13.15 -7.46
N CYS A 34 -12.74 14.34 -8.06
CA CYS A 34 -11.61 15.23 -7.81
C CYS A 34 -11.53 15.67 -6.34
N GLU A 35 -12.68 16.04 -5.73
CA GLU A 35 -12.73 16.45 -4.33
C GLU A 35 -12.37 15.32 -3.37
N ILE A 36 -12.89 14.11 -3.61
CA ILE A 36 -12.58 12.92 -2.80
C ILE A 36 -11.08 12.63 -2.85
N ASP A 37 -10.48 12.61 -4.04
CA ASP A 37 -9.05 12.35 -4.19
C ASP A 37 -8.19 13.41 -3.52
N ALA A 38 -8.58 14.68 -3.63
CA ALA A 38 -7.90 15.77 -2.94
C ALA A 38 -8.02 15.66 -1.41
N ARG A 39 -9.19 15.28 -0.88
CA ARG A 39 -9.42 15.03 0.56
C ARG A 39 -8.56 13.86 1.04
N LEU A 40 -8.61 12.72 0.36
CA LEU A 40 -7.80 11.53 0.70
C LEU A 40 -6.30 11.85 0.73
N LYS A 41 -5.80 12.62 -0.25
CA LYS A 41 -4.40 13.05 -0.28
C LYS A 41 -4.06 13.94 0.91
N ARG A 42 -4.92 14.92 1.24
CA ARG A 42 -4.72 15.82 2.39
C ARG A 42 -4.74 15.07 3.71
N ASP A 43 -5.71 14.18 3.91
CA ASP A 43 -5.87 13.45 5.16
C ASP A 43 -4.73 12.45 5.38
N LYS A 44 -4.28 11.78 4.30
CA LYS A 44 -3.08 10.93 4.35
C LYS A 44 -1.84 11.73 4.75
N ALA A 45 -1.66 12.93 4.19
CA ALA A 45 -0.53 13.79 4.55
C ALA A 45 -0.63 14.29 6.01
N ALA A 46 -1.82 14.68 6.45
CA ALA A 46 -2.07 15.09 7.84
C ALA A 46 -1.79 13.95 8.82
N LYS A 47 -2.29 12.73 8.55
CA LYS A 47 -2.04 11.53 9.35
C LYS A 47 -0.54 11.22 9.44
N ALA A 48 0.18 11.23 8.32
CA ALA A 48 1.62 10.98 8.31
C ALA A 48 2.40 12.02 9.14
N ARG A 49 1.99 13.30 9.08
CA ARG A 49 2.59 14.37 9.89
C ARG A 49 2.28 14.19 11.38
N PHE A 50 1.04 13.85 11.71
CA PHE A 50 0.61 13.60 13.09
C PHE A 50 1.35 12.40 13.70
N ASP A 51 1.45 11.30 12.97
CA ASP A 51 2.19 10.10 13.40
C ASP A 51 3.67 10.38 13.61
N SER A 52 4.29 11.15 12.72
CA SER A 52 5.67 11.61 12.91
C SER A 52 5.82 12.43 14.21
N GLY A 53 4.84 13.30 14.51
CA GLY A 53 4.81 14.05 15.76
C GLY A 53 4.67 13.15 17.00
N LEU A 54 3.83 12.11 16.93
CA LEU A 54 3.71 11.11 18.00
C LEU A 54 5.02 10.34 18.18
N ALA A 55 5.70 9.96 17.10
CA ALA A 55 7.00 9.31 17.17
C ALA A 55 8.04 10.21 17.86
N VAL A 56 8.14 11.49 17.47
CA VAL A 56 9.02 12.45 18.14
C VAL A 56 8.71 12.57 19.63
N ARG A 57 7.43 12.57 20.02
CA ARG A 57 7.02 12.73 21.43
C ARG A 57 7.29 11.48 22.27
N TYR A 58 7.11 10.28 21.71
CA TYR A 58 7.02 9.05 22.50
C TYR A 58 8.08 7.99 22.20
N ALA A 59 8.92 8.16 21.17
CA ALA A 59 9.92 7.15 20.80
C ALA A 59 10.89 6.83 21.95
N ASP A 60 11.45 7.85 22.60
CA ASP A 60 12.43 7.68 23.68
C ASP A 60 11.80 7.02 24.90
N ARG A 61 10.65 7.53 25.36
CA ARG A 61 9.88 6.93 26.47
C ARG A 61 9.48 5.47 26.18
N ALA A 62 9.09 5.16 24.94
CA ALA A 62 8.78 3.80 24.54
C ALA A 62 10.02 2.90 24.50
N ALA A 63 11.19 3.43 24.11
CA ALA A 63 12.45 2.71 24.15
C ALA A 63 12.89 2.41 25.59
N GLU A 64 12.81 3.38 26.50
CA GLU A 64 13.08 3.20 27.93
C GLU A 64 12.15 2.18 28.58
N ALA A 65 10.84 2.25 28.28
CA ALA A 65 9.87 1.29 28.77
C ALA A 65 10.17 -0.14 28.25
N ARG A 66 10.60 -0.27 26.99
CA ARG A 66 11.04 -1.54 26.41
C ARG A 66 12.30 -2.07 27.10
N GLN A 67 13.31 -1.22 27.29
CA GLN A 67 14.55 -1.59 27.97
C GLN A 67 14.29 -2.04 29.41
N THR A 68 13.45 -1.32 30.16
CA THR A 68 13.05 -1.67 31.53
C THR A 68 12.32 -3.02 31.59
N ALA A 69 11.53 -3.33 30.56
CA ALA A 69 10.86 -4.61 30.41
C ALA A 69 11.77 -5.73 29.86
N GLY A 70 13.05 -5.46 29.58
CA GLY A 70 13.99 -6.41 29.00
C GLY A 70 13.63 -6.83 27.57
N LYS A 71 13.03 -5.94 26.78
CA LYS A 71 12.57 -6.21 25.41
C LYS A 71 13.26 -5.30 24.40
N ASP A 72 13.69 -5.86 23.27
CA ASP A 72 14.17 -5.07 22.12
C ASP A 72 13.05 -4.69 21.15
N THR A 73 11.95 -5.47 21.17
CA THR A 73 10.79 -5.33 20.27
C THR A 73 9.50 -5.67 21.02
N GLY A 74 8.37 -5.40 20.39
CA GLY A 74 7.03 -5.67 20.89
C GLY A 74 6.35 -4.44 21.48
N THR A 75 5.14 -4.67 22.01
CA THR A 75 4.28 -3.63 22.56
C THR A 75 4.65 -3.29 23.99
N VAL A 76 4.74 -2.00 24.30
CA VAL A 76 4.78 -1.46 25.67
C VAL A 76 3.64 -0.49 25.90
N ARG A 77 3.26 -0.34 27.18
CA ARG A 77 2.21 0.57 27.62
C ARG A 77 2.74 1.41 28.77
N PHE A 78 2.48 2.71 28.72
CA PHE A 78 2.83 3.65 29.79
C PHE A 78 1.83 4.81 29.81
N ASP A 79 1.63 5.42 30.96
CA ASP A 79 0.65 6.50 31.11
C ASP A 79 1.27 7.88 30.82
N ASP A 80 0.46 8.77 30.26
CA ASP A 80 0.74 10.19 30.06
C ASP A 80 -0.53 10.99 30.44
N GLY A 81 -0.59 11.42 31.70
CA GLY A 81 -1.81 12.00 32.30
C GLY A 81 -2.92 10.96 32.41
N ASP A 82 -4.11 11.30 31.92
CA ASP A 82 -5.30 10.44 31.93
C ASP A 82 -5.33 9.44 30.76
N PHE A 83 -4.24 9.35 29.98
CA PHE A 83 -4.17 8.51 28.78
C PHE A 83 -3.09 7.44 28.91
N THR A 84 -3.38 6.22 28.43
CA THR A 84 -2.38 5.17 28.25
C THR A 84 -1.86 5.21 26.82
N VAL A 85 -0.54 5.40 26.67
CA VAL A 85 0.17 5.31 25.39
C VAL A 85 0.53 3.86 25.12
N VAL A 86 0.11 3.34 23.97
CA VAL A 86 0.45 2.00 23.50
C VAL A 86 1.46 2.14 22.36
N ALA A 87 2.72 1.80 22.62
CA ALA A 87 3.78 1.88 21.62
C ALA A 87 4.16 0.47 21.15
N ASP A 88 3.76 0.15 19.91
CA ASP A 88 4.09 -1.12 19.27
C ASP A 88 5.35 -0.99 18.40
N LEU A 89 6.29 -1.92 18.58
CA LEU A 89 7.47 -2.06 17.72
C LEU A 89 7.55 -3.52 17.23
N PRO A 90 6.88 -3.86 16.11
CA PRO A 90 6.82 -5.23 15.66
C PRO A 90 8.20 -5.75 15.26
N LYS A 91 8.43 -7.05 15.46
CA LYS A 91 9.63 -7.70 14.93
C LYS A 91 9.58 -7.69 13.41
N ARG A 92 10.67 -7.25 12.78
CA ARG A 92 10.87 -7.36 11.35
C ARG A 92 12.02 -8.32 11.07
N VAL A 93 11.75 -9.35 10.27
CA VAL A 93 12.79 -10.27 9.78
C VAL A 93 13.05 -9.90 8.33
N ASP A 94 14.25 -9.38 8.07
CA ASP A 94 14.74 -9.14 6.72
C ASP A 94 15.70 -10.28 6.35
N TRP A 95 15.50 -10.86 5.16
CA TRP A 95 16.34 -11.93 4.65
C TRP A 95 17.26 -11.41 3.55
N ASP A 96 18.55 -11.66 3.69
CA ASP A 96 19.54 -11.44 2.65
C ASP A 96 19.28 -12.39 1.47
N GLN A 97 18.77 -11.84 0.38
CA GLN A 97 18.34 -12.63 -0.78
C GLN A 97 19.52 -13.29 -1.48
N GLU A 98 20.70 -12.66 -1.51
CA GLU A 98 21.89 -13.25 -2.13
C GLU A 98 22.31 -14.49 -1.36
N ARG A 99 22.35 -14.40 -0.03
CA ARG A 99 22.64 -15.55 0.84
C ARG A 99 21.58 -16.65 0.75
N LEU A 100 20.32 -16.30 0.58
CA LEU A 100 19.27 -17.30 0.37
C LEU A 100 19.47 -18.06 -0.95
N VAL A 101 19.84 -17.36 -2.03
CA VAL A 101 20.15 -18.01 -3.32
C VAL A 101 21.33 -18.97 -3.17
N GLU A 102 22.43 -18.54 -2.55
CA GLU A 102 23.59 -19.39 -2.28
C GLU A 102 23.22 -20.63 -1.44
N MET A 103 22.33 -20.47 -0.46
CA MET A 103 21.87 -21.60 0.36
C MET A 103 21.05 -22.59 -0.45
N VAL A 104 20.14 -22.11 -1.30
CA VAL A 104 19.35 -22.97 -2.20
C VAL A 104 20.25 -23.74 -3.16
N GLU A 105 21.28 -23.11 -3.71
CA GLU A 105 22.26 -23.78 -4.56
C GLU A 105 23.04 -24.85 -3.81
N ARG A 106 23.44 -24.58 -2.57
CA ARG A 106 24.12 -25.56 -1.71
C ARG A 106 23.25 -26.78 -1.40
N ILE A 107 21.97 -26.58 -1.10
CA ILE A 107 21.00 -27.68 -0.86
C ILE A 107 20.90 -28.57 -2.12
N ARG A 108 20.77 -27.96 -3.30
CA ARG A 108 20.75 -28.69 -4.57
C ARG A 108 22.05 -29.46 -4.82
N ALA A 109 23.20 -28.85 -4.55
CA ALA A 109 24.51 -29.49 -4.71
C ALA A 109 24.68 -30.70 -3.77
N ALA A 110 24.06 -30.65 -2.59
CA ALA A 110 23.98 -31.78 -1.66
C ALA A 110 22.98 -32.88 -2.10
N ARG A 111 22.32 -32.72 -3.26
CA ARG A 111 21.24 -33.58 -3.77
C ARG A 111 20.01 -33.65 -2.85
N ASP A 112 19.80 -32.62 -2.05
CA ASP A 112 18.58 -32.45 -1.25
C ASP A 112 17.60 -31.51 -1.98
N ASP A 113 16.33 -31.51 -1.59
CA ASP A 113 15.26 -30.73 -2.20
C ASP A 113 15.04 -29.39 -1.49
N PRO A 114 15.34 -28.23 -2.12
CA PRO A 114 15.11 -26.92 -1.52
C PRO A 114 13.64 -26.62 -1.21
N ALA A 115 12.69 -27.25 -1.91
CA ALA A 115 11.26 -27.00 -1.70
C ALA A 115 10.78 -27.45 -0.30
N GLN A 116 11.56 -28.27 0.40
CA GLN A 116 11.27 -28.63 1.80
C GLN A 116 11.56 -27.50 2.79
N TYR A 117 12.36 -26.50 2.39
CA TYR A 117 12.87 -25.45 3.28
C TYR A 117 12.47 -24.04 2.85
N VAL A 118 12.23 -23.82 1.56
CA VAL A 118 11.90 -22.50 1.01
C VAL A 118 10.83 -22.57 -0.07
N ASP A 119 9.93 -21.59 -0.05
CA ASP A 119 9.04 -21.30 -1.16
C ASP A 119 9.75 -20.38 -2.16
N VAL A 120 9.98 -20.87 -3.38
CA VAL A 120 10.64 -20.09 -4.43
C VAL A 120 9.59 -19.46 -5.35
N SER A 121 9.50 -18.13 -5.32
CA SER A 121 8.69 -17.37 -6.26
C SER A 121 9.59 -16.60 -7.24
N ILE A 122 9.37 -16.80 -8.54
CA ILE A 122 10.05 -16.06 -9.60
C ILE A 122 9.13 -14.93 -10.06
N LYS A 123 9.57 -13.68 -9.88
CA LYS A 123 8.85 -12.50 -10.33
C LYS A 123 9.46 -11.96 -11.61
N VAL A 124 8.66 -11.89 -12.66
CA VAL A 124 9.01 -11.24 -13.92
C VAL A 124 8.23 -9.92 -14.02
N PRO A 125 8.86 -8.75 -13.77
CA PRO A 125 8.18 -7.48 -13.94
C PRO A 125 7.84 -7.25 -15.42
N GLU A 126 6.57 -6.95 -15.73
CA GLU A 126 6.09 -6.80 -17.11
C GLU A 126 6.89 -5.74 -17.90
N ARG A 127 7.31 -4.66 -17.23
CA ARG A 127 8.16 -3.64 -17.85
C ARG A 127 9.52 -4.19 -18.29
N LYS A 128 10.10 -5.12 -17.52
CA LYS A 128 11.36 -5.78 -17.90
C LYS A 128 11.10 -6.77 -19.03
N TYR A 129 10.05 -7.57 -18.93
CA TYR A 129 9.61 -8.51 -19.97
C TYR A 129 9.47 -7.84 -21.34
N ALA A 130 8.78 -6.70 -21.40
CA ALA A 130 8.57 -5.95 -22.63
C ALA A 130 9.87 -5.41 -23.25
N ALA A 131 10.91 -5.19 -22.43
CA ALA A 131 12.21 -4.68 -22.85
C ALA A 131 13.23 -5.79 -23.21
N TRP A 132 12.85 -7.06 -23.09
CA TRP A 132 13.76 -8.18 -23.40
C TRP A 132 13.93 -8.39 -24.91
N PRO A 133 15.09 -8.93 -25.34
CA PRO A 133 15.26 -9.47 -26.68
C PRO A 133 14.24 -10.57 -26.98
N ASP A 134 13.80 -10.66 -28.24
CA ASP A 134 12.74 -11.59 -28.68
C ASP A 134 13.03 -13.06 -28.32
N ALA A 135 14.29 -13.49 -28.44
CA ALA A 135 14.69 -14.87 -28.15
C ALA A 135 14.45 -15.27 -26.68
N ILE A 136 14.74 -14.38 -25.73
CA ILE A 136 14.52 -14.64 -24.30
C ILE A 136 13.03 -14.55 -23.99
N ARG A 137 12.35 -13.55 -24.56
CA ARG A 137 10.91 -13.34 -24.37
C ARG A 137 10.09 -14.57 -24.81
N ALA A 138 10.42 -15.14 -25.98
CA ALA A 138 9.74 -16.32 -26.52
C ALA A 138 9.78 -17.53 -25.57
N GLY A 139 10.86 -17.71 -24.81
CA GLY A 139 10.98 -18.80 -23.83
C GLY A 139 10.05 -18.67 -22.63
N PHE A 140 9.61 -17.46 -22.30
CA PHE A 140 8.74 -17.17 -21.16
C PHE A 140 7.26 -17.01 -21.54
N GLU A 141 6.94 -16.83 -22.82
CA GLU A 141 5.57 -16.63 -23.29
C GLU A 141 4.62 -17.78 -22.87
N PRO A 142 4.98 -19.09 -22.92
CA PRO A 142 4.08 -20.16 -22.48
C PRO A 142 3.73 -20.11 -20.98
N ALA A 143 4.60 -19.50 -20.15
CA ALA A 143 4.35 -19.31 -18.73
C ALA A 143 3.58 -18.00 -18.43
N ARG A 144 3.36 -17.15 -19.44
CA ARG A 144 2.70 -15.86 -19.30
C ARG A 144 1.20 -16.00 -19.54
N THR A 145 0.41 -15.64 -18.52
CA THR A 145 -1.06 -15.55 -18.66
C THR A 145 -1.50 -14.10 -18.48
N VAL A 146 -2.12 -13.53 -19.50
CA VAL A 146 -2.76 -12.21 -19.40
C VAL A 146 -4.21 -12.40 -18.98
N ARG A 147 -4.60 -11.80 -17.86
CA ARG A 147 -5.99 -11.74 -17.41
C ARG A 147 -6.44 -10.29 -17.37
N PRO A 148 -7.73 -10.00 -17.63
CA PRO A 148 -8.28 -8.67 -17.41
C PRO A 148 -7.98 -8.18 -15.99
N GLY A 149 -7.49 -6.95 -15.89
CA GLY A 149 -7.26 -6.28 -14.61
C GLY A 149 -8.54 -5.68 -14.04
N THR A 150 -8.43 -5.06 -12.87
CA THR A 150 -9.52 -4.27 -12.27
C THR A 150 -9.84 -3.06 -13.15
N LEU A 151 -11.12 -2.87 -13.49
CA LEU A 151 -11.60 -1.65 -14.15
C LEU A 151 -11.33 -0.44 -13.26
N LYS A 152 -10.65 0.57 -13.81
CA LYS A 152 -10.44 1.87 -13.16
C LYS A 152 -11.16 2.93 -14.01
N ILE A 153 -11.98 3.74 -13.35
CA ILE A 153 -12.75 4.81 -14.00
C ILE A 153 -12.24 6.14 -13.46
N GLU A 154 -11.81 7.00 -14.36
CA GLU A 154 -11.37 8.37 -14.09
C GLU A 154 -12.11 9.29 -15.05
N ILE A 155 -12.72 10.35 -14.52
CA ILE A 155 -13.48 11.32 -15.31
C ILE A 155 -12.59 12.55 -15.49
N VAL A 156 -12.16 12.77 -16.73
CA VAL A 156 -11.31 13.90 -17.11
C VAL A 156 -12.06 14.83 -18.09
N PRO A 157 -11.92 16.16 -17.97
CA PRO A 157 -12.53 17.08 -18.92
C PRO A 157 -11.90 16.95 -20.31
N GLN A 158 -12.71 17.07 -21.37
CA GLN A 158 -12.19 17.13 -22.74
C GLN A 158 -11.55 18.50 -22.98
N GLY A 159 -10.21 18.56 -23.04
CA GLY A 159 -9.46 19.73 -23.52
C GLY A 159 -8.76 20.61 -22.47
N GLY A 160 -8.25 20.04 -21.38
CA GLY A 160 -7.58 20.79 -20.30
C GLY A 160 -6.05 20.69 -20.22
N ASP A 161 -5.36 20.31 -21.31
CA ASP A 161 -3.91 20.49 -21.47
C ASP A 161 -3.67 21.54 -22.58
N GLN A 162 -3.75 22.82 -22.21
CA GLN A 162 -3.04 23.92 -22.89
C GLN A 162 -2.33 24.77 -21.83
#